data_AF-A0A1M5GJA6-F1
#
_entry.id   AF-A0A1M5GJA6-F1
#
_cell.length_a   1.000
_cell.length_b   1.000
_cell.length_c   1.000
_cell.angle_alpha   90.00
_cell.angle_beta   90.00
_cell.angle_gamma   90.00
#
_symmetry.space_group_name_H-M   'P 1'
#
loop_
_entity.id
_entity.type
_entity.pdbx_description
1 polymer ?
#
loop_
_entity_poly.entity_id
_entity_poly.type
_entity_poly.pdbx_seq_one_letter_code
_entity_poly.pdbx_strand_id
1 'polypeptide(L)'
;MTESLAGGAAMPLPIRATAVVASAIIKAARQLLSDLERGRRIDSAVLRSAMEAAFGASDATGAWNWKTAYDACEAATVLFLRRYGAAMRAKAASPAAMLPMLLRIASLVPTQTRRSEESESLQQFSTPIGLAFVASVAAAITPADVVLEPSAGTGLLAILAELAGASLVLNEFAESRAGILSDLFPAVSTTRFDAAHINDHLDAGIVPSVVLMNPPFSSAIHVDRQVADAALRHVASALARLPEGGRLVTITGANVAPDNPTWTGAFRRLQEQGRVVFSAVIDGAVYAKHGTTIDTRLTVIDRVPADDSAPFPASPGIASDLPTLLGWVFKDVPPRRPIVATATKAYSESPVRRTGRGSLGLSPTKPQGADGRLREEQRQI
;
A
#
# COMPACT_ATOMS: atom_id res chain seq x y z
N MET A 1 35.15 -1.67 -37.66
CA MET A 1 33.94 -0.90 -37.33
C MET A 1 32.81 -1.88 -37.12
N THR A 2 32.57 -2.25 -35.87
CA THR A 2 31.48 -3.14 -35.46
C THR A 2 30.66 -2.32 -34.48
N GLU A 3 29.53 -1.80 -34.95
CA GLU A 3 28.60 -1.04 -34.12
C GLU A 3 27.97 -1.97 -33.07
N SER A 4 28.10 -1.54 -31.82
CA SER A 4 27.47 -2.14 -30.66
C SER A 4 26.02 -1.65 -30.61
N LEU A 5 25.06 -2.57 -30.72
CA LEU A 5 23.64 -2.31 -30.48
C LEU A 5 23.44 -2.11 -28.97
N ALA A 6 23.51 -0.86 -28.53
CA ALA A 6 23.10 -0.46 -27.19
C ALA A 6 21.57 -0.67 -27.05
N GLY A 7 21.17 -1.43 -26.03
CA GLY A 7 19.79 -1.74 -25.70
C GLY A 7 18.96 -0.47 -25.48
N GLY A 8 17.88 -0.34 -26.26
CA GLY A 8 16.94 0.76 -26.14
C GLY A 8 16.14 0.65 -24.85
N ALA A 9 16.39 1.55 -23.90
CA ALA A 9 15.43 1.83 -22.84
C ALA A 9 14.14 2.36 -23.49
N ALA A 10 13.01 1.70 -23.25
CA ALA A 10 11.71 2.15 -23.76
C ALA A 10 11.43 3.58 -23.26
N MET A 11 11.08 4.48 -24.18
CA MET A 11 10.73 5.86 -23.82
C MET A 11 9.47 5.89 -22.94
N PRO A 12 9.39 6.79 -21.95
CA PRO A 12 8.19 6.95 -21.12
C PRO A 12 6.97 7.21 -22.01
N LEU A 13 5.89 6.48 -21.77
CA LEU A 13 4.61 6.73 -22.43
C LEU A 13 4.10 8.14 -22.04
N PRO A 14 3.42 8.85 -22.94
CA PRO A 14 2.80 10.12 -22.59
C PRO A 14 1.69 9.90 -21.55
N ILE A 15 1.43 10.88 -20.68
CA ILE A 15 0.43 10.81 -19.58
C ILE A 15 -0.95 10.34 -20.05
N ARG A 16 -1.36 10.71 -21.27
CA ARG A 16 -2.63 10.24 -21.83
C ARG A 16 -2.63 8.74 -22.14
N ALA A 17 -1.50 8.18 -22.59
CA ALA A 17 -1.38 6.76 -22.88
C ALA A 17 -1.31 5.94 -21.59
N THR A 18 -0.63 6.43 -20.55
CA THR A 18 -0.59 5.75 -19.24
C THR A 18 -1.96 5.70 -18.58
N ALA A 19 -2.75 6.77 -18.66
CA ALA A 19 -4.14 6.79 -18.19
C ALA A 19 -5.04 5.80 -18.95
N VAL A 20 -4.86 5.67 -20.27
CA VAL A 20 -5.59 4.67 -21.08
C VAL A 20 -5.25 3.25 -20.66
N VAL A 21 -3.96 2.96 -20.42
CA VAL A 21 -3.51 1.65 -19.94
C VAL A 21 -4.08 1.33 -18.56
N ALA A 22 -4.01 2.26 -17.61
CA ALA A 22 -4.59 2.09 -16.28
C ALA A 22 -6.10 1.80 -16.35
N SER A 23 -6.85 2.60 -17.14
CA SER A 23 -8.28 2.38 -17.34
C SER A 23 -8.60 1.01 -17.95
N ALA A 24 -7.80 0.54 -18.90
CA ALA A 24 -7.96 -0.79 -19.50
C ALA A 24 -7.68 -1.90 -18.47
N ILE A 25 -6.65 -1.76 -17.65
CA ILE A 25 -6.35 -2.70 -16.56
C ILE A 25 -7.50 -2.78 -15.57
N ILE A 26 -8.07 -1.65 -15.16
CA ILE A 26 -9.22 -1.63 -14.24
C ILE A 26 -10.46 -2.28 -14.88
N LYS A 27 -10.67 -2.08 -16.18
CA LYS A 27 -11.74 -2.77 -16.93
C LYS A 27 -11.53 -4.29 -16.93
N ALA A 28 -10.31 -4.76 -17.15
CA ALA A 28 -9.97 -6.18 -17.07
C ALA A 28 -10.15 -6.71 -15.63
N ALA A 29 -9.66 -5.98 -14.63
CA ALA A 29 -9.78 -6.35 -13.21
C ALA A 29 -11.23 -6.51 -12.76
N ARG A 30 -12.15 -5.65 -13.23
CA ARG A 30 -13.59 -5.77 -12.97
C ARG A 30 -14.20 -7.02 -13.62
N GLN A 31 -13.71 -7.45 -14.77
CA GLN A 31 -14.14 -8.72 -15.37
C GLN A 31 -13.64 -9.90 -14.54
N LEU A 32 -12.36 -9.91 -14.16
CA LEU A 32 -11.74 -10.95 -13.34
C LEU A 32 -12.33 -11.04 -11.93
N LEU A 33 -12.78 -9.92 -11.36
CA LEU A 33 -13.50 -9.90 -10.08
C LEU A 33 -14.72 -10.84 -10.10
N SER A 34 -15.44 -10.88 -11.22
CA SER A 34 -16.60 -11.75 -11.44
C SER A 34 -16.23 -13.25 -11.29
N ASP A 35 -15.03 -13.64 -11.72
CA ASP A 35 -14.52 -15.00 -11.55
C ASP A 35 -14.14 -15.29 -10.10
N LEU A 36 -13.46 -14.35 -9.44
CA LEU A 36 -13.12 -14.47 -8.02
C LEU A 36 -14.37 -14.60 -7.14
N GLU A 37 -15.41 -13.82 -7.41
CA GLU A 37 -16.71 -13.87 -6.72
C GLU A 37 -17.39 -15.23 -6.82
N ARG A 38 -17.18 -15.94 -7.93
CA ARG A 38 -17.73 -17.29 -8.15
C ARG A 38 -16.77 -18.40 -7.73
N GLY A 39 -15.64 -18.05 -7.13
CA GLY A 39 -14.59 -19.01 -6.76
C GLY A 39 -13.97 -19.72 -7.96
N ARG A 40 -14.06 -19.15 -9.16
CA ARG A 40 -13.48 -19.71 -10.38
C ARG A 40 -12.00 -19.36 -10.46
N ARG A 41 -11.21 -20.33 -10.91
CA ARG A 41 -9.79 -20.13 -11.17
C ARG A 41 -9.61 -19.28 -12.41
N ILE A 42 -8.77 -18.27 -12.32
CA ILE A 42 -8.30 -17.46 -13.44
C ILE A 42 -7.04 -18.15 -13.97
N ASP A 43 -7.17 -18.82 -15.11
CA ASP A 43 -6.04 -19.34 -15.86
C ASP A 43 -5.58 -18.34 -16.93
N SER A 44 -4.57 -18.70 -17.71
CA SER A 44 -4.04 -17.84 -18.76
C SER A 44 -5.06 -17.55 -19.87
N ALA A 45 -6.03 -18.43 -20.12
CA ALA A 45 -7.04 -18.21 -21.14
C ALA A 45 -8.08 -17.18 -20.67
N VAL A 46 -8.56 -17.32 -19.43
CA VAL A 46 -9.45 -16.34 -18.79
C VAL A 46 -8.78 -14.98 -18.70
N LEU A 47 -7.52 -14.94 -18.24
CA LEU A 47 -6.76 -13.70 -18.12
C LEU A 47 -6.55 -13.03 -19.49
N ARG A 48 -6.14 -13.78 -20.51
CA ARG A 48 -6.00 -13.25 -21.88
C ARG A 48 -7.32 -12.68 -22.38
N SER A 49 -8.42 -13.42 -22.25
CA SER A 49 -9.73 -12.98 -22.73
C SER A 49 -10.16 -11.65 -22.09
N ALA A 50 -9.97 -11.49 -20.77
CA ALA A 50 -10.27 -10.25 -20.07
C ALA A 50 -9.40 -9.08 -20.55
N MET A 51 -8.10 -9.32 -20.79
CA MET A 51 -7.17 -8.33 -21.32
C MET A 51 -7.52 -7.92 -22.75
N GLU A 52 -7.79 -8.86 -23.64
CA GLU A 52 -8.19 -8.58 -25.03
C GLU A 52 -9.50 -7.78 -25.10
N ALA A 53 -10.49 -8.14 -24.28
CA ALA A 53 -11.74 -7.38 -24.19
C ALA A 53 -11.57 -5.98 -23.60
N ALA A 54 -10.56 -5.78 -22.75
CA ALA A 54 -10.28 -4.48 -22.15
C ALA A 54 -9.48 -3.56 -23.08
N PHE A 55 -8.44 -4.08 -23.72
CA PHE A 55 -7.53 -3.35 -24.60
C PHE A 55 -8.01 -3.28 -26.06
N GLY A 56 -8.95 -4.15 -26.46
CA GLY A 56 -9.44 -4.23 -27.84
C GLY A 56 -8.42 -4.83 -28.82
N ALA A 57 -7.37 -5.49 -28.31
CA ALA A 57 -6.27 -6.01 -29.10
C ALA A 57 -5.65 -7.26 -28.44
N SER A 58 -5.11 -8.17 -29.26
CA SER A 58 -4.42 -9.39 -28.79
C SER A 58 -3.03 -9.11 -28.24
N ASP A 59 -2.49 -10.05 -27.46
CA ASP A 59 -1.10 -9.97 -26.95
C ASP A 59 -0.06 -9.87 -28.08
N ALA A 60 -0.36 -10.41 -29.26
CA ALA A 60 0.50 -10.33 -30.45
C ALA A 60 0.67 -8.91 -31.02
N THR A 61 -0.21 -7.97 -30.68
CA THR A 61 -0.14 -6.58 -31.17
C THR A 61 0.84 -5.70 -30.39
N GLY A 62 1.29 -6.15 -29.21
CA GLY A 62 2.08 -5.35 -28.29
C GLY A 62 1.29 -4.31 -27.50
N ALA A 63 -0.05 -4.25 -27.64
CA ALA A 63 -0.91 -3.30 -26.91
C ALA A 63 -0.89 -3.51 -25.39
N TRP A 64 -0.57 -4.72 -24.93
CA TRP A 64 -0.37 -5.08 -23.53
C TRP A 64 0.60 -6.26 -23.44
N ASN A 65 1.22 -6.44 -22.26
CA ASN A 65 2.11 -7.56 -21.98
C ASN A 65 1.62 -8.35 -20.75
N TRP A 66 2.20 -9.53 -20.52
CA TRP A 66 1.79 -10.40 -19.41
C TRP A 66 2.03 -9.80 -18.03
N LYS A 67 3.01 -8.91 -17.89
CA LYS A 67 3.22 -8.16 -16.64
C LYS A 67 2.01 -7.27 -16.31
N THR A 68 1.52 -6.55 -17.31
CA THR A 68 0.30 -5.73 -17.22
C THR A 68 -0.93 -6.58 -16.91
N ALA A 69 -0.99 -7.79 -17.47
CA ALA A 69 -2.06 -8.75 -17.16
C ALA A 69 -2.00 -9.22 -15.69
N TYR A 70 -0.82 -9.42 -15.13
CA TYR A 70 -0.68 -9.73 -13.71
C TYR A 70 -1.09 -8.57 -12.81
N ASP A 71 -0.80 -7.31 -13.19
CA ASP A 71 -1.32 -6.13 -12.47
C ASP A 71 -2.87 -6.10 -12.46
N ALA A 72 -3.54 -6.61 -13.50
CA ALA A 72 -5.00 -6.75 -13.52
C ALA A 72 -5.51 -7.80 -12.51
N CYS A 73 -4.79 -8.91 -12.30
CA CYS A 73 -5.10 -9.89 -11.26
C CYS A 73 -4.91 -9.33 -9.85
N GLU A 74 -3.86 -8.53 -9.64
CA GLU A 74 -3.62 -7.83 -8.37
C GLU A 74 -4.73 -6.82 -8.09
N ALA A 75 -5.09 -6.00 -9.09
CA ALA A 75 -6.20 -5.06 -9.01
C ALA A 75 -7.54 -5.78 -8.74
N ALA A 76 -7.80 -6.93 -9.37
CA ALA A 76 -9.00 -7.73 -9.10
C ALA A 76 -9.03 -8.24 -7.65
N THR A 77 -7.88 -8.60 -7.09
CA THR A 77 -7.74 -8.99 -5.68
C THR A 77 -8.05 -7.82 -4.74
N VAL A 78 -7.54 -6.62 -5.04
CA VAL A 78 -7.87 -5.39 -4.29
C VAL A 78 -9.37 -5.10 -4.35
N LEU A 79 -9.98 -5.11 -5.55
CA LEU A 79 -11.42 -4.89 -5.71
C LEU A 79 -12.26 -5.91 -4.94
N PHE A 80 -11.86 -7.18 -4.96
CA PHE A 80 -12.52 -8.24 -4.19
C PHE A 80 -12.48 -7.93 -2.69
N LEU A 81 -11.32 -7.54 -2.17
CA LEU A 81 -11.15 -7.24 -0.75
C LEU A 81 -11.85 -5.94 -0.33
N ARG A 82 -11.91 -4.92 -1.19
CA ARG A 82 -12.73 -3.72 -0.93
C ARG A 82 -14.21 -4.07 -0.79
N ARG A 83 -14.69 -5.00 -1.60
CA ARG A 83 -16.10 -5.42 -1.60
C ARG A 83 -16.45 -6.39 -0.47
N TYR A 84 -15.59 -7.35 -0.16
CA TYR A 84 -15.91 -8.47 0.73
C TYR A 84 -15.05 -8.55 1.99
N GLY A 85 -13.94 -7.82 2.07
CA GLY A 85 -12.94 -7.96 3.13
C GLY A 85 -13.46 -7.63 4.53
N ALA A 86 -14.40 -6.69 4.67
CA ALA A 86 -15.06 -6.42 5.95
C ALA A 86 -15.88 -7.62 6.44
N ALA A 87 -16.71 -8.20 5.57
CA ALA A 87 -17.49 -9.40 5.89
C ALA A 87 -16.59 -10.62 6.15
N MET A 88 -15.50 -10.77 5.40
CA MET A 88 -14.50 -11.82 5.63
C MET A 88 -13.87 -11.72 7.02
N ARG A 89 -13.44 -10.52 7.43
CA ARG A 89 -12.87 -10.31 8.78
C ARG A 89 -13.88 -10.58 9.89
N ALA A 90 -15.11 -10.10 9.73
CA ALA A 90 -16.19 -10.38 10.67
C ALA A 90 -16.44 -11.89 10.82
N LYS A 91 -16.38 -12.64 9.72
CA LYS A 91 -16.53 -14.11 9.72
C LYS A 91 -15.32 -14.84 10.32
N ALA A 92 -14.10 -14.40 10.01
CA ALA A 92 -12.88 -15.05 10.46
C ALA A 92 -12.68 -14.94 11.99
N ALA A 93 -13.07 -13.81 12.59
CA ALA A 93 -12.95 -13.51 14.02
C ALA A 93 -11.51 -13.52 14.60
N SER A 94 -10.49 -13.92 13.83
CA SER A 94 -9.07 -13.85 14.19
C SER A 94 -8.17 -13.76 12.95
N PRO A 95 -6.94 -13.24 13.07
CA PRO A 95 -6.02 -13.25 11.93
C PRO A 95 -5.62 -14.65 11.46
N ALA A 96 -5.48 -15.62 12.39
CA ALA A 96 -5.19 -17.01 12.05
C ALA A 96 -6.27 -17.64 11.16
N ALA A 97 -7.53 -17.27 11.34
CA ALA A 97 -8.64 -17.72 10.50
C ALA A 97 -8.80 -16.91 9.20
N MET A 98 -8.37 -15.64 9.18
CA MET A 98 -8.42 -14.79 7.99
C MET A 98 -7.37 -15.20 6.94
N LEU A 99 -6.17 -15.58 7.39
CA LEU A 99 -5.06 -15.92 6.50
C LEU A 99 -5.42 -17.05 5.50
N PRO A 100 -6.01 -18.20 5.89
CA PRO A 100 -6.45 -19.22 4.94
C PRO A 100 -7.47 -18.73 3.90
N MET A 101 -8.34 -17.79 4.26
CA MET A 101 -9.31 -17.21 3.31
C MET A 101 -8.61 -16.38 2.24
N LEU A 102 -7.60 -15.58 2.63
CA LEU A 102 -6.75 -14.82 1.70
C LEU A 102 -5.91 -15.75 0.82
N LEU A 103 -5.34 -16.81 1.40
CA LEU A 103 -4.61 -17.82 0.64
C LEU A 103 -5.50 -18.54 -0.37
N ARG A 104 -6.78 -18.77 -0.04
CA ARG A 104 -7.75 -19.32 -0.98
C ARG A 104 -7.97 -18.39 -2.17
N ILE A 105 -8.12 -17.08 -1.95
CA ILE A 105 -8.25 -16.10 -3.04
C ILE A 105 -6.97 -16.08 -3.89
N ALA A 106 -5.80 -16.01 -3.25
CA ALA A 106 -4.51 -16.05 -3.93
C ALA A 106 -4.31 -17.35 -4.73
N SER A 107 -4.95 -18.46 -4.34
CA SER A 107 -4.91 -19.72 -5.08
C SER A 107 -5.64 -19.66 -6.43
N LEU A 108 -6.62 -18.76 -6.58
CA LEU A 108 -7.45 -18.60 -7.78
C LEU A 108 -6.78 -17.79 -8.90
N VAL A 109 -5.79 -16.96 -8.58
CA VAL A 109 -5.02 -16.19 -9.57
C VAL A 109 -3.81 -16.99 -10.10
N PRO A 110 -3.39 -16.74 -11.36
CA PRO A 110 -2.29 -17.48 -11.97
C PRO A 110 -0.94 -17.14 -11.34
N THR A 111 0.02 -18.05 -11.46
CA THR A 111 1.43 -17.78 -11.14
C THR A 111 1.99 -16.81 -12.18
N GLN A 112 2.77 -15.83 -11.73
CA GLN A 112 3.43 -14.84 -12.57
C GLN A 112 4.68 -15.45 -13.26
N THR A 113 4.46 -16.30 -14.27
CA THR A 113 5.53 -17.08 -14.94
C THR A 113 6.15 -16.37 -16.14
N ARG A 114 5.45 -15.43 -16.78
CA ARG A 114 5.93 -14.72 -17.97
C ARG A 114 6.60 -13.41 -17.58
N ARG A 115 7.93 -13.40 -17.60
CA ARG A 115 8.76 -12.25 -17.25
C ARG A 115 8.87 -11.28 -18.44
N SER A 116 8.76 -9.98 -18.18
CA SER A 116 9.22 -8.94 -19.12
C SER A 116 10.65 -8.53 -18.77
N GLU A 117 11.45 -8.10 -19.74
CA GLU A 117 12.80 -7.57 -19.52
C GLU A 117 12.81 -6.40 -18.50
N GLU A 118 11.74 -5.60 -18.47
CA GLU A 118 11.50 -4.53 -17.48
C GLU A 118 11.27 -5.06 -16.05
N SER A 119 10.63 -6.22 -15.89
CA SER A 119 10.44 -6.86 -14.57
C SER A 119 11.75 -7.44 -14.03
N GLU A 120 12.62 -7.91 -14.93
CA GLU A 120 13.96 -8.41 -14.57
C GLU A 120 14.91 -7.26 -14.22
N SER A 121 14.81 -6.12 -14.91
CA SER A 121 15.66 -4.95 -14.66
C SER A 121 15.26 -4.15 -13.42
N LEU A 122 13.96 -4.05 -13.09
CA LEU A 122 13.46 -3.24 -11.98
C LEU A 122 13.08 -4.04 -10.73
N GLN A 123 13.06 -5.39 -10.79
CA GLN A 123 12.73 -6.29 -9.67
C GLN A 123 11.44 -5.94 -8.92
N GLN A 124 10.44 -5.44 -9.64
CA GLN A 124 9.16 -4.95 -9.10
C GLN A 124 8.17 -6.09 -8.84
N PHE A 125 8.48 -6.99 -7.90
CA PHE A 125 7.54 -8.02 -7.46
C PHE A 125 6.54 -7.45 -6.45
N SER A 126 5.26 -7.58 -6.74
CA SER A 126 4.21 -7.20 -5.79
C SER A 126 4.19 -8.16 -4.59
N THR A 127 3.83 -7.65 -3.42
CA THR A 127 3.75 -8.46 -2.21
C THR A 127 2.55 -9.43 -2.30
N PRO A 128 2.75 -10.75 -2.13
CA PRO A 128 1.63 -11.69 -2.07
C PRO A 128 0.63 -11.29 -0.98
N ILE A 129 -0.66 -11.32 -1.29
CA ILE A 129 -1.70 -10.82 -0.36
C ILE A 129 -1.69 -11.48 1.03
N GLY A 130 -1.28 -12.76 1.11
CA GLY A 130 -1.10 -13.44 2.39
C GLY A 130 0.07 -12.85 3.20
N LEU A 131 1.19 -12.52 2.56
CA LEU A 131 2.33 -11.88 3.22
C LEU A 131 1.99 -10.43 3.61
N ALA A 132 1.29 -9.71 2.72
CA ALA A 132 0.78 -8.38 3.03
C ALA A 132 -0.06 -8.40 4.32
N PHE A 133 -0.85 -9.45 4.52
CA PHE A 133 -1.67 -9.62 5.72
C PHE A 133 -0.86 -9.90 6.97
N VAL A 134 0.17 -10.74 6.89
CA VAL A 134 1.06 -10.94 8.04
C VAL A 134 1.80 -9.64 8.40
N ALA A 135 2.21 -8.86 7.40
CA ALA A 135 2.85 -7.58 7.61
C ALA A 135 1.90 -6.54 8.23
N SER A 136 0.62 -6.50 7.83
CA SER A 136 -0.38 -5.62 8.45
C SER A 136 -0.72 -6.02 9.90
N VAL A 137 -0.70 -7.31 10.22
CA VAL A 137 -0.83 -7.81 11.60
C VAL A 137 0.39 -7.39 12.44
N ALA A 138 1.61 -7.54 11.92
CA ALA A 138 2.83 -7.11 12.61
C ALA A 138 2.86 -5.59 12.86
N ALA A 139 2.26 -4.82 11.94
CA ALA A 139 2.11 -3.39 12.05
C ALA A 139 1.10 -2.96 13.13
N ALA A 140 0.25 -3.88 13.63
CA ALA A 140 -0.79 -3.60 14.64
C ALA A 140 -1.61 -2.34 14.30
N ILE A 141 -2.14 -2.30 13.06
CA ILE A 141 -2.90 -1.18 12.51
C ILE A 141 -4.27 -1.08 13.19
N THR A 142 -4.66 0.14 13.53
CA THR A 142 -5.94 0.51 14.12
C THR A 142 -6.66 1.57 13.27
N PRO A 143 -7.97 1.79 13.47
CA PRO A 143 -8.69 2.88 12.80
C PRO A 143 -8.18 4.29 13.11
N ALA A 144 -7.39 4.46 14.18
CA ALA A 144 -6.80 5.75 14.53
C ALA A 144 -5.51 6.05 13.73
N ASP A 145 -5.01 5.08 12.97
CA ASP A 145 -3.75 5.22 12.24
C ASP A 145 -3.91 5.95 10.90
N VAL A 146 -2.83 6.65 10.55
CA VAL A 146 -2.55 7.09 9.18
C VAL A 146 -1.40 6.20 8.68
N VAL A 147 -1.67 5.39 7.67
CA VAL A 147 -0.72 4.42 7.12
C VAL A 147 -0.13 4.96 5.82
N LEU A 148 1.20 5.11 5.79
CA LEU A 148 1.95 5.40 4.58
C LEU A 148 2.41 4.09 3.91
N GLU A 149 2.04 3.92 2.64
CA GLU A 149 2.67 2.95 1.75
C GLU A 149 3.51 3.72 0.69
N PRO A 150 4.85 3.77 0.85
CA PRO A 150 5.69 4.62 0.02
C PRO A 150 6.02 4.02 -1.35
N SER A 151 5.74 2.73 -1.57
CA SER A 151 6.06 1.97 -2.79
C SER A 151 4.88 1.07 -3.15
N ALA A 152 3.75 1.69 -3.47
CA ALA A 152 2.46 1.04 -3.29
C ALA A 152 2.06 0.00 -4.33
N GLY A 153 2.72 0.02 -5.49
CA GLY A 153 2.37 -0.82 -6.62
C GLY A 153 0.89 -0.71 -6.97
N THR A 154 0.18 -1.83 -6.90
CA THR A 154 -1.27 -1.93 -7.13
C THR A 154 -2.09 -1.85 -5.84
N GLY A 155 -1.46 -1.69 -4.67
CA GLY A 155 -2.12 -1.46 -3.39
C GLY A 155 -2.49 -2.72 -2.60
N LEU A 156 -1.75 -3.81 -2.75
CA LEU A 156 -1.97 -5.06 -1.99
C LEU A 156 -1.63 -4.93 -0.49
N LEU A 157 -0.72 -4.03 -0.10
CA LEU A 157 -0.52 -3.67 1.31
C LEU A 157 -1.55 -2.61 1.74
N ALA A 158 -1.76 -1.55 0.94
CA ALA A 158 -2.75 -0.51 1.20
C ALA A 158 -4.15 -1.05 1.52
N ILE A 159 -4.64 -2.05 0.77
CA ILE A 159 -5.98 -2.61 0.99
C ILE A 159 -6.14 -3.20 2.39
N LEU A 160 -5.08 -3.74 2.99
CA LEU A 160 -5.17 -4.33 4.32
C LEU A 160 -5.16 -3.27 5.43
N ALA A 161 -4.48 -2.15 5.19
CA ALA A 161 -4.59 -0.96 6.02
C ALA A 161 -6.00 -0.32 5.92
N GLU A 162 -6.56 -0.20 4.71
CA GLU A 162 -7.93 0.30 4.50
C GLU A 162 -8.93 -0.60 5.24
N LEU A 163 -8.78 -1.93 5.12
CA LEU A 163 -9.62 -2.86 5.86
C LEU A 163 -9.48 -2.62 7.37
N ALA A 164 -8.28 -2.45 7.91
CA ALA A 164 -8.10 -2.12 9.33
C ALA A 164 -8.77 -0.79 9.78
N GLY A 165 -9.32 -0.01 8.83
CA GLY A 165 -10.03 1.24 9.08
C GLY A 165 -9.10 2.45 9.12
N ALA A 166 -7.82 2.28 8.76
CA ALA A 166 -6.83 3.35 8.77
C ALA A 166 -7.04 4.30 7.59
N SER A 167 -6.66 5.56 7.80
CA SER A 167 -6.47 6.50 6.69
C SER A 167 -5.20 6.15 5.93
N LEU A 168 -5.17 6.41 4.62
CA LEU A 168 -4.05 6.03 3.76
C LEU A 168 -3.31 7.26 3.23
N VAL A 169 -2.00 7.09 3.06
CA VAL A 169 -1.13 7.95 2.27
C VAL A 169 -0.39 7.04 1.30
N LEU A 170 -0.57 7.27 0.00
CA LEU A 170 -0.11 6.34 -1.03
C LEU A 170 0.89 7.03 -1.96
N ASN A 171 2.02 6.36 -2.20
CA ASN A 171 3.02 6.78 -3.17
C ASN A 171 3.40 5.62 -4.09
N GLU A 172 3.42 5.86 -5.40
CA GLU A 172 3.89 4.89 -6.39
C GLU A 172 4.68 5.60 -7.50
N PHE A 173 5.93 5.18 -7.69
CA PHE A 173 6.84 5.85 -8.63
C PHE A 173 6.47 5.54 -10.10
N ALA A 174 6.15 4.27 -10.40
CA ALA A 174 5.85 3.84 -11.76
C ALA A 174 4.49 4.40 -12.22
N GLU A 175 4.51 5.17 -13.30
CA GLU A 175 3.32 5.89 -13.78
C GLU A 175 2.10 5.00 -14.03
N SER A 176 2.35 3.85 -14.68
CA SER A 176 1.31 2.88 -15.01
C SER A 176 0.62 2.36 -13.75
N ARG A 177 1.40 2.00 -12.72
CA ARG A 177 0.88 1.50 -11.45
C ARG A 177 0.23 2.59 -10.60
N ALA A 178 0.78 3.81 -10.59
CA ALA A 178 0.17 4.95 -9.93
C ALA A 178 -1.23 5.28 -10.48
N GLY A 179 -1.44 5.14 -11.80
CA GLY A 179 -2.75 5.27 -12.42
C GLY A 179 -3.74 4.21 -11.94
N ILE A 180 -3.33 2.93 -11.93
CA ILE A 180 -4.14 1.81 -11.41
C ILE A 180 -4.50 2.06 -9.95
N LEU A 181 -3.51 2.43 -9.12
CA LEU A 181 -3.68 2.67 -7.69
C LEU A 181 -4.68 3.80 -7.44
N SER A 182 -4.60 4.89 -8.21
CA SER A 182 -5.53 6.01 -8.10
C SER A 182 -6.97 5.61 -8.44
N ASP A 183 -7.16 4.76 -9.44
CA ASP A 183 -8.48 4.22 -9.79
C ASP A 183 -9.01 3.21 -8.74
N LEU A 184 -8.12 2.46 -8.09
CA LEU A 184 -8.46 1.52 -7.02
C LEU A 184 -8.79 2.24 -5.71
N PHE A 185 -8.17 3.38 -5.42
CA PHE A 185 -8.34 4.17 -4.19
C PHE A 185 -8.70 5.63 -4.49
N PRO A 186 -9.85 5.91 -5.13
CA PRO A 186 -10.17 7.26 -5.65
C PRO A 186 -10.38 8.33 -4.56
N ALA A 187 -10.53 7.94 -3.30
CA ALA A 187 -10.64 8.85 -2.16
C ALA A 187 -9.29 9.29 -1.59
N VAL A 188 -8.18 8.72 -2.10
CA VAL A 188 -6.82 8.96 -1.60
C VAL A 188 -5.97 9.47 -2.75
N SER A 189 -5.32 10.62 -2.57
CA SER A 189 -4.39 11.12 -3.58
C SER A 189 -3.11 10.28 -3.60
N THR A 190 -2.73 9.81 -4.79
CA THR A 190 -1.48 9.08 -5.01
C THR A 190 -0.36 10.06 -5.38
N THR A 191 0.72 10.10 -4.61
CA THR A 191 1.96 10.80 -4.99
C THR A 191 2.88 9.88 -5.79
N ARG A 192 3.90 10.45 -6.44
CA ARG A 192 4.83 9.71 -7.33
C ARG A 192 6.31 10.03 -7.07
N PHE A 193 6.65 10.30 -5.82
CA PHE A 193 8.02 10.61 -5.41
C PHE A 193 8.90 9.35 -5.42
N ASP A 194 10.20 9.54 -5.58
CA ASP A 194 11.17 8.49 -5.24
C ASP A 194 11.09 8.23 -3.73
N ALA A 195 10.74 7.00 -3.37
CA ALA A 195 10.55 6.58 -1.98
C ALA A 195 11.85 6.61 -1.15
N ALA A 196 13.03 6.60 -1.78
CA ALA A 196 14.30 6.88 -1.10
C ALA A 196 14.33 8.28 -0.46
N HIS A 197 13.49 9.20 -0.96
CA HIS A 197 13.39 10.60 -0.56
C HIS A 197 11.97 10.97 -0.09
N ILE A 198 11.18 9.98 0.36
CA ILE A 198 9.80 10.23 0.80
C ILE A 198 9.73 11.20 1.97
N ASN A 199 10.72 11.17 2.87
CA ASN A 199 10.81 12.13 3.96
C ASN A 199 11.08 13.57 3.48
N ASP A 200 11.70 13.75 2.33
CA ASP A 200 12.04 15.09 1.84
C ASP A 200 10.91 15.68 0.99
N HIS A 201 10.14 14.82 0.32
CA HIS A 201 9.15 15.24 -0.67
C HIS A 201 7.70 15.26 -0.18
N LEU A 202 7.32 14.39 0.75
CA LEU A 202 5.94 14.35 1.24
C LEU A 202 5.65 15.60 2.07
N ASP A 203 4.43 16.16 1.94
CA ASP A 203 4.01 17.35 2.68
C ASP A 203 4.29 17.19 4.19
N ALA A 204 4.85 18.22 4.82
CA ALA A 204 5.24 18.18 6.23
C ALA A 204 4.05 17.99 7.19
N GLY A 205 2.84 18.36 6.77
CA GLY A 205 1.60 18.11 7.50
C GLY A 205 1.12 16.66 7.43
N ILE A 206 1.67 15.85 6.54
CA ILE A 206 1.37 14.41 6.46
C ILE A 206 2.33 13.66 7.40
N VAL A 207 1.79 13.29 8.56
CA VAL A 207 2.51 12.58 9.62
C VAL A 207 1.88 11.19 9.82
N PRO A 208 2.35 10.16 9.11
CA PRO A 208 1.84 8.80 9.28
C PRO A 208 2.25 8.24 10.64
N SER A 209 1.38 7.44 11.26
CA SER A 209 1.69 6.70 12.47
C SER A 209 2.29 5.32 12.19
N VAL A 210 2.05 4.81 10.99
CA VAL A 210 2.53 3.52 10.51
C VAL A 210 3.06 3.65 9.09
N VAL A 211 4.18 2.98 8.81
CA VAL A 211 4.65 2.70 7.45
C VAL A 211 4.54 1.20 7.21
N LEU A 212 3.96 0.82 6.08
CA LEU A 212 3.95 -0.55 5.59
C LEU A 212 4.55 -0.55 4.19
N MET A 213 5.64 -1.28 3.97
CA MET A 213 6.38 -1.18 2.70
C MET A 213 7.02 -2.49 2.24
N ASN A 214 7.13 -2.63 0.92
CA ASN A 214 7.96 -3.61 0.23
C ASN A 214 8.81 -2.83 -0.78
N PRO A 215 9.93 -2.20 -0.36
CA PRO A 215 10.81 -1.49 -1.27
C PRO A 215 11.30 -2.42 -2.39
N PRO A 216 11.68 -1.88 -3.56
CA PRO A 216 12.23 -2.69 -4.64
C PRO A 216 13.40 -3.53 -4.12
N PHE A 217 13.40 -4.82 -4.46
CA PHE A 217 14.47 -5.70 -4.03
C PHE A 217 15.77 -5.33 -4.74
N SER A 218 16.84 -5.26 -3.97
CA SER A 218 18.19 -5.15 -4.48
C SER A 218 18.79 -6.55 -4.59
N SER A 219 18.47 -7.30 -5.63
CA SER A 219 19.08 -8.61 -5.86
C SER A 219 19.79 -8.67 -7.20
N ALA A 220 20.83 -7.85 -7.35
CA ALA A 220 21.89 -8.22 -8.28
C ALA A 220 22.93 -9.01 -7.49
N ILE A 221 22.86 -10.33 -7.60
CA ILE A 221 23.84 -11.26 -7.02
C ILE A 221 25.27 -10.94 -7.54
N HIS A 222 25.43 -10.07 -8.56
CA HIS A 222 26.72 -9.61 -9.09
C HIS A 222 26.78 -8.11 -9.49
N VAL A 223 25.92 -7.21 -8.98
CA VAL A 223 26.02 -5.76 -9.31
C VAL A 223 25.98 -4.88 -8.06
N ASP A 224 27.04 -4.09 -7.92
CA ASP A 224 27.32 -2.94 -7.04
C ASP A 224 26.66 -2.82 -5.66
N ARG A 225 27.52 -2.57 -4.65
CA ARG A 225 27.14 -2.12 -3.29
C ARG A 225 26.14 -0.95 -3.27
N GLN A 226 26.03 -0.17 -4.35
CA GLN A 226 25.10 0.94 -4.51
C GLN A 226 23.61 0.53 -4.56
N VAL A 227 23.28 -0.68 -5.04
CA VAL A 227 21.87 -1.09 -5.23
C VAL A 227 21.24 -1.57 -3.92
N ALA A 228 21.99 -2.29 -3.08
CA ALA A 228 21.48 -2.74 -1.79
C ALA A 228 21.45 -1.64 -0.71
N ASP A 229 22.22 -0.57 -0.90
CA ASP A 229 22.04 0.69 -0.19
C ASP A 229 20.66 1.33 -0.48
N ALA A 230 20.05 1.07 -1.65
CA ALA A 230 18.75 1.62 -1.99
C ALA A 230 17.63 1.14 -1.06
N ALA A 231 17.52 -0.17 -0.77
CA ALA A 231 16.48 -0.68 0.12
C ALA A 231 16.56 -0.06 1.53
N LEU A 232 17.76 0.06 2.10
CA LEU A 232 17.95 0.73 3.39
C LEU A 232 17.73 2.24 3.33
N ARG A 233 18.05 2.92 2.21
CA ARG A 233 17.69 4.33 2.02
C ARG A 233 16.18 4.55 2.06
N HIS A 234 15.40 3.70 1.39
CA HIS A 234 13.94 3.75 1.45
C HIS A 234 13.43 3.52 2.89
N VAL A 235 13.97 2.52 3.59
CA VAL A 235 13.60 2.24 4.99
C VAL A 235 13.96 3.40 5.91
N ALA A 236 15.16 3.96 5.79
CA ALA A 236 15.61 5.09 6.60
C ALA A 236 14.77 6.35 6.35
N SER A 237 14.46 6.65 5.08
CA SER A 237 13.60 7.77 4.71
C SER A 237 12.18 7.59 5.27
N ALA A 238 11.58 6.42 5.11
CA ALA A 238 10.25 6.17 5.65
C ALA A 238 10.22 6.15 7.18
N LEU A 239 11.28 5.67 7.84
CA LEU A 239 11.44 5.75 9.31
C LEU A 239 11.55 7.20 9.78
N ALA A 240 12.31 8.04 9.07
CA ALA A 240 12.45 9.46 9.40
C ALA A 240 11.12 10.22 9.34
N ARG A 241 10.19 9.77 8.49
CA ARG A 241 8.84 10.34 8.35
C ARG A 241 7.90 10.01 9.53
N LEU A 242 8.17 8.95 10.28
CA LEU A 242 7.35 8.58 11.43
C LEU A 242 7.61 9.52 12.62
N PRO A 243 6.56 9.89 13.39
CA PRO A 243 6.73 10.52 14.69
C PRO A 243 7.31 9.52 15.70
N GLU A 244 7.78 10.02 16.84
CA GLU A 244 8.22 9.17 17.93
C GLU A 244 7.09 8.23 18.39
N GLY A 245 7.40 6.93 18.50
CA GLY A 245 6.43 5.87 18.79
C GLY A 245 5.70 5.31 17.57
N GLY A 246 5.89 5.88 16.37
CA GLY A 246 5.40 5.30 15.12
C GLY A 246 6.04 3.93 14.82
N ARG A 247 5.42 3.13 13.94
CA ARG A 247 5.92 1.79 13.58
C ARG A 247 6.11 1.65 12.07
N LEU A 248 7.28 1.15 11.66
CA LEU A 248 7.57 0.76 10.29
C LEU A 248 7.62 -0.76 10.20
N VAL A 249 6.92 -1.33 9.21
CA VAL A 249 7.03 -2.73 8.82
C VAL A 249 7.49 -2.80 7.37
N THR A 250 8.65 -3.42 7.14
CA THR A 250 9.25 -3.51 5.82
C THR A 250 9.52 -4.95 5.42
N ILE A 251 9.33 -5.24 4.14
CA ILE A 251 9.71 -6.50 3.49
C ILE A 251 10.92 -6.22 2.60
N THR A 252 12.06 -6.85 2.89
CA THR A 252 13.30 -6.67 2.12
C THR A 252 13.85 -8.02 1.66
N GLY A 253 14.92 -8.04 0.87
CA GLY A 253 15.68 -9.27 0.62
C GLY A 253 16.24 -9.84 1.93
N ALA A 254 16.33 -11.17 2.04
CA ALA A 254 16.79 -11.83 3.27
C ALA A 254 18.20 -11.41 3.71
N ASN A 255 19.03 -11.01 2.74
CA ASN A 255 20.39 -10.52 2.96
C ASN A 255 20.46 -9.15 3.65
N VAL A 256 19.42 -8.31 3.56
CA VAL A 256 19.34 -7.02 4.25
C VAL A 256 18.98 -7.28 5.72
N ALA A 257 19.98 -7.65 6.50
CA ALA A 257 19.79 -8.19 7.85
C ALA A 257 20.72 -7.52 8.87
N PRO A 258 20.29 -7.32 10.13
CA PRO A 258 21.13 -6.70 11.15
C PRO A 258 22.40 -7.51 11.49
N ASP A 259 22.33 -8.84 11.37
CA ASP A 259 23.39 -9.80 11.63
C ASP A 259 24.31 -10.05 10.41
N ASN A 260 23.99 -9.50 9.23
CA ASN A 260 24.87 -9.54 8.07
C ASN A 260 25.95 -8.46 8.22
N PRO A 261 27.26 -8.81 8.24
CA PRO A 261 28.36 -7.84 8.43
C PRO A 261 28.35 -6.66 7.45
N THR A 262 27.80 -6.85 6.25
CA THR A 262 27.64 -5.79 5.24
C THR A 262 26.71 -4.68 5.72
N TRP A 263 25.68 -5.05 6.49
CA TRP A 263 24.57 -4.17 6.88
C TRP A 263 24.54 -3.83 8.37
N THR A 264 25.24 -4.60 9.22
CA THR A 264 25.25 -4.38 10.68
C THR A 264 25.53 -2.93 11.04
N GLY A 265 26.52 -2.28 10.41
CA GLY A 265 26.81 -0.88 10.67
C GLY A 265 25.68 0.09 10.31
N ALA A 266 24.95 -0.18 9.21
CA ALA A 266 23.80 0.63 8.80
C ALA A 266 22.60 0.41 9.74
N PHE A 267 22.34 -0.83 10.17
CA PHE A 267 21.31 -1.12 11.17
C PHE A 267 21.64 -0.51 12.53
N ARG A 268 22.91 -0.49 12.96
CA ARG A 268 23.33 0.21 14.19
C ARG A 268 23.03 1.70 14.13
N ARG A 269 23.34 2.36 13.01
CA ARG A 269 22.96 3.78 12.80
C ARG A 269 21.44 3.96 12.78
N LEU A 270 20.71 3.04 12.15
CA LEU A 270 19.25 3.06 12.15
C LEU A 270 18.68 2.95 13.58
N GLN A 271 19.31 2.16 14.47
CA GLN A 271 18.92 2.06 15.88
C GLN A 271 19.03 3.36 16.67
N GLU A 272 19.83 4.34 16.22
CA GLU A 272 19.88 5.68 16.84
C GLU A 272 18.55 6.43 16.70
N GLN A 273 17.72 6.03 15.72
CA GLN A 273 16.44 6.67 15.42
C GLN A 273 15.25 5.70 15.59
N GLY A 274 15.42 4.42 15.30
CA GLY A 274 14.36 3.43 15.44
C GLY A 274 14.89 2.06 15.82
N ARG A 275 14.29 1.47 16.84
CA ARG A 275 14.66 0.17 17.40
C ARG A 275 14.07 -0.95 16.54
N VAL A 276 14.91 -1.87 16.09
CA VAL A 276 14.43 -3.12 15.48
C VAL A 276 13.83 -3.97 16.60
N VAL A 277 12.53 -4.28 16.51
CA VAL A 277 11.83 -5.05 17.55
C VAL A 277 11.51 -6.47 17.12
N PHE A 278 11.53 -6.75 15.82
CA PHE A 278 11.35 -8.09 15.26
C PHE A 278 12.01 -8.17 13.89
N SER A 279 12.64 -9.31 13.58
CA SER A 279 13.11 -9.61 12.23
C SER A 279 13.11 -11.11 12.00
N ALA A 280 12.52 -11.56 10.89
CA ALA A 280 12.48 -12.98 10.52
C ALA A 280 12.66 -13.15 9.01
N VAL A 281 13.41 -14.18 8.62
CA VAL A 281 13.55 -14.58 7.22
C VAL A 281 12.30 -15.33 6.79
N ILE A 282 11.93 -15.17 5.52
CA ILE A 282 10.79 -15.78 4.87
C ILE A 282 11.34 -16.57 3.68
N ASP A 283 11.01 -17.86 3.64
CA ASP A 283 11.37 -18.74 2.54
C ASP A 283 10.80 -18.20 1.20
N GLY A 284 11.64 -18.19 0.17
CA GLY A 284 11.28 -17.70 -1.16
C GLY A 284 10.07 -18.40 -1.78
N ALA A 285 9.68 -19.59 -1.33
CA ALA A 285 8.46 -20.28 -1.76
C ALA A 285 7.20 -19.44 -1.54
N VAL A 286 7.17 -18.55 -0.54
CA VAL A 286 6.05 -17.61 -0.30
C VAL A 286 5.84 -16.67 -1.49
N TYR A 287 6.92 -16.29 -2.18
CA TYR A 287 6.87 -15.42 -3.35
C TYR A 287 6.75 -16.17 -4.68
N ALA A 288 6.79 -17.51 -4.70
CA ALA A 288 6.82 -18.30 -5.94
C ALA A 288 5.68 -17.96 -6.91
N LYS A 289 4.47 -17.68 -6.39
CA LYS A 289 3.33 -17.24 -7.21
C LYS A 289 3.53 -15.89 -7.89
N HIS A 290 4.40 -15.04 -7.36
CA HIS A 290 4.73 -13.72 -7.86
C HIS A 290 6.04 -13.72 -8.66
N GLY A 291 6.55 -14.89 -9.06
CA GLY A 291 7.60 -15.02 -10.09
C GLY A 291 9.04 -15.03 -9.56
N THR A 292 9.23 -15.01 -8.24
CA THR A 292 10.53 -15.11 -7.58
C THR A 292 10.53 -16.15 -6.46
N THR A 293 11.70 -16.74 -6.20
CA THR A 293 11.95 -17.67 -5.09
C THR A 293 13.11 -17.17 -4.25
N ILE A 294 13.38 -15.87 -4.29
CA ILE A 294 14.40 -15.23 -3.45
C ILE A 294 13.84 -15.14 -2.03
N ASP A 295 14.64 -15.54 -1.06
CA ASP A 295 14.29 -15.38 0.35
C ASP A 295 14.14 -13.90 0.69
N THR A 296 13.08 -13.59 1.43
CA THR A 296 12.77 -12.23 1.87
C THR A 296 12.82 -12.16 3.39
N ARG A 297 12.61 -10.97 3.96
CA ARG A 297 12.64 -10.74 5.39
C ARG A 297 11.58 -9.74 5.78
N LEU A 298 10.83 -10.05 6.82
CA LEU A 298 9.96 -9.09 7.51
C LEU A 298 10.75 -8.46 8.66
N THR A 299 10.85 -7.14 8.68
CA THR A 299 11.46 -6.39 9.78
C THR A 299 10.48 -5.36 10.33
N VAL A 300 10.32 -5.33 11.65
CA VAL A 300 9.50 -4.36 12.38
C VAL A 300 10.40 -3.42 13.17
N ILE A 301 10.21 -2.13 12.98
CA ILE A 301 11.02 -1.06 13.57
C ILE A 301 10.06 -0.07 14.26
N ASP A 302 10.26 0.15 15.55
CA ASP A 302 9.57 1.23 16.27
C ASP A 302 10.43 2.50 16.19
N ARG A 303 9.81 3.65 15.89
CA ARG A 303 10.48 4.96 15.84
C ARG A 303 10.75 5.48 17.24
N VAL A 304 11.62 4.78 17.94
CA VAL A 304 12.16 5.10 19.26
C VAL A 304 13.63 4.67 19.24
N PRO A 305 14.58 5.51 19.64
CA PRO A 305 15.99 5.11 19.72
C PRO A 305 16.19 3.84 20.56
N ALA A 306 17.13 2.99 20.17
CA ALA A 306 17.57 1.89 21.01
C ALA A 306 18.40 2.41 22.19
N ASP A 307 18.28 1.77 23.36
CA ASP A 307 19.05 2.14 24.55
C ASP A 307 20.55 1.82 24.34
N ASP A 308 20.80 0.71 23.62
CA ASP A 308 22.09 0.32 23.05
C ASP A 308 21.87 0.00 21.56
N SER A 309 22.70 0.56 20.69
CA SER A 309 22.59 0.35 19.25
C SER A 309 23.20 -0.98 18.77
N ALA A 310 24.01 -1.65 19.60
CA ALA A 310 24.69 -2.90 19.24
C ALA A 310 23.81 -4.17 19.20
N PRO A 311 22.90 -4.43 20.18
CA PRO A 311 22.09 -5.63 20.18
C PRO A 311 20.89 -5.53 19.24
N PHE A 312 20.58 -6.65 18.57
CA PHE A 312 19.40 -6.83 17.74
C PHE A 312 18.55 -8.00 18.27
N PRO A 313 17.23 -8.02 18.01
CA PRO A 313 16.40 -9.16 18.39
C PRO A 313 16.89 -10.43 17.70
N ALA A 314 16.85 -11.55 18.42
CA ALA A 314 17.19 -12.85 17.85
C ALA A 314 16.17 -13.21 16.76
N SER A 315 16.68 -13.63 15.59
CA SER A 315 15.82 -14.14 14.52
C SER A 315 15.27 -15.52 14.92
N PRO A 316 13.95 -15.76 14.80
CA PRO A 316 13.37 -17.09 15.04
C PRO A 316 13.76 -18.13 13.97
N GLY A 317 14.48 -17.71 12.91
CA GLY A 317 14.94 -18.55 11.81
C GLY A 317 14.31 -18.17 10.48
N ILE A 318 14.07 -19.16 9.63
CA ILE A 318 13.41 -19.03 8.32
C ILE A 318 11.99 -19.55 8.44
N ALA A 319 10.99 -18.71 8.20
CA ALA A 319 9.60 -19.13 8.13
C ALA A 319 9.37 -19.83 6.79
N SER A 320 9.10 -21.13 6.82
CA SER A 320 8.80 -21.94 5.63
C SER A 320 7.44 -21.61 5.01
N ASP A 321 6.53 -21.01 5.79
CA ASP A 321 5.20 -20.63 5.36
C ASP A 321 4.63 -19.45 6.16
N LEU A 322 3.51 -18.90 5.66
CA LEU A 322 2.84 -17.75 6.27
C LEU A 322 2.18 -18.05 7.62
N PRO A 323 1.57 -19.22 7.88
CA PRO A 323 1.10 -19.58 9.22
C PRO A 323 2.21 -19.56 10.28
N THR A 324 3.40 -20.08 9.95
CA THR A 324 4.57 -20.05 10.82
C THR A 324 5.01 -18.62 11.12
N LEU A 325 5.16 -17.79 10.07
CA LEU A 325 5.50 -16.38 10.22
C LEU A 325 4.47 -15.62 11.08
N LEU A 326 3.17 -15.87 10.84
CA LEU A 326 2.09 -15.25 11.62
C LEU A 326 2.14 -15.67 13.10
N GLY A 327 2.46 -16.94 13.38
CA GLY A 327 2.67 -17.43 14.74
C GLY A 327 3.81 -16.71 15.46
N TRP A 328 4.94 -16.50 14.78
CA TRP A 328 6.06 -15.70 15.31
C TRP A 328 5.69 -14.24 15.51
N VAL A 329 4.94 -13.64 14.57
CA VAL A 329 4.45 -12.26 14.73
C VAL A 329 3.61 -12.12 16.00
N PHE A 330 2.69 -13.05 16.27
CA PHE A 330 1.88 -12.99 17.50
C PHE A 330 2.69 -13.17 18.78
N LYS A 331 3.71 -14.02 18.73
CA LYS A 331 4.50 -14.38 19.91
C LYS A 331 5.55 -13.32 20.24
N ASP A 332 6.23 -12.80 19.22
CA ASP A 332 7.51 -12.13 19.38
C ASP A 332 7.47 -10.64 18.98
N VAL A 333 6.43 -10.16 18.26
CA VAL A 333 6.28 -8.72 17.99
C VAL A 333 5.65 -8.02 19.20
N PRO A 334 6.34 -7.06 19.84
CA PRO A 334 5.78 -6.37 21.00
C PRO A 334 4.64 -5.42 20.62
N PRO A 335 3.75 -5.09 21.58
CA PRO A 335 2.78 -4.00 21.41
C PRO A 335 3.45 -2.72 20.95
N ARG A 336 2.73 -1.92 20.16
CA ARG A 336 3.22 -0.61 19.70
C ARG A 336 3.48 0.33 20.88
N ARG A 337 4.51 1.14 20.75
CA ARG A 337 4.73 2.29 21.62
C ARG A 337 3.64 3.33 21.37
N PRO A 338 3.20 4.07 22.40
CA PRO A 338 2.31 5.22 22.20
C PRO A 338 3.00 6.26 21.31
N ILE A 339 2.23 6.87 20.42
CA ILE A 339 2.72 7.99 19.62
C ILE A 339 2.83 9.20 20.53
N VAL A 340 4.03 9.78 20.63
CA VAL A 340 4.21 11.04 21.35
C VAL A 340 3.63 12.13 20.46
N ALA A 341 2.54 12.76 20.91
CA ALA A 341 1.98 13.89 20.19
C ALA A 341 3.03 15.00 20.09
N THR A 342 3.54 15.25 18.89
CA THR A 342 4.37 16.42 18.65
C THR A 342 3.49 17.63 18.92
N ALA A 343 3.81 18.41 19.95
CA ALA A 343 3.14 19.68 20.21
C ALA A 343 3.38 20.60 19.01
N THR A 344 2.46 20.62 18.05
CA THR A 344 2.42 21.64 17.03
C THR A 344 2.16 22.96 17.75
N LYS A 345 3.15 23.86 17.76
CA LYS A 345 2.91 25.28 18.08
C LYS A 345 1.79 25.74 17.16
N ALA A 346 0.61 25.92 17.72
CA ALA A 346 -0.52 26.48 17.01
C ALA A 346 -0.10 27.86 16.50
N TYR A 347 0.18 27.97 15.20
CA TYR A 347 0.16 29.27 14.55
C TYR A 347 -1.30 29.72 14.59
N SER A 348 -1.55 30.71 15.44
CA SER A 348 -2.87 31.33 15.55
C SER A 348 -3.20 31.96 14.20
N GLU A 349 -4.19 31.41 13.49
CA GLU A 349 -4.81 32.11 12.38
C GLU A 349 -5.36 33.44 12.91
N SER A 350 -4.81 34.54 12.41
CA SER A 350 -5.40 35.86 12.65
C SER A 350 -6.78 35.91 11.97
N PRO A 351 -7.83 36.37 12.65
CA PRO A 351 -9.16 36.39 12.06
C PRO A 351 -9.19 37.41 10.91
N VAL A 352 -9.44 36.92 9.70
CA VAL A 352 -9.75 37.76 8.54
C VAL A 352 -11.03 38.55 8.84
N ARG A 353 -10.91 39.87 8.95
CA ARG A 353 -12.03 40.81 9.02
C ARG A 353 -12.90 40.64 7.77
N ARG A 354 -14.10 40.07 7.93
CA ARG A 354 -15.17 40.15 6.93
C ARG A 354 -15.61 41.61 6.81
N THR A 355 -15.24 42.27 5.72
CA THR A 355 -15.85 43.54 5.32
C THR A 355 -17.28 43.27 4.82
N GLY A 356 -18.26 43.81 5.56
CA GLY A 356 -19.67 43.70 5.22
C GLY A 356 -19.98 44.43 3.91
N ARG A 357 -20.64 43.72 2.99
CA ARG A 357 -21.26 44.32 1.81
C ARG A 357 -22.66 44.76 2.22
N GLY A 358 -22.90 46.07 2.25
CA GLY A 358 -24.21 46.63 2.52
C GLY A 358 -25.22 46.29 1.43
N SER A 359 -26.42 45.87 1.83
CA SER A 359 -27.60 45.86 0.97
C SER A 359 -28.62 46.85 1.55
N LEU A 360 -28.86 47.91 0.78
CA LEU A 360 -29.92 48.90 0.97
C LEU A 360 -31.25 48.37 0.42
N GLY A 361 -32.34 48.63 1.17
CA GLY A 361 -33.74 48.60 0.70
C GLY A 361 -34.40 47.22 0.70
N LEU A 362 -35.65 47.01 1.11
CA LEU A 362 -36.80 47.89 1.30
C LEU A 362 -37.75 47.25 2.34
N SER A 363 -38.37 48.09 3.17
CA SER A 363 -39.43 47.71 4.12
C SER A 363 -40.76 47.43 3.41
N PRO A 364 -41.58 46.47 3.87
CA PRO A 364 -43.01 46.49 3.65
C PRO A 364 -43.76 46.85 4.94
N THR A 365 -44.65 47.83 4.78
CA THR A 365 -45.65 48.33 5.72
C THR A 365 -46.71 47.27 6.04
N LYS A 366 -47.12 47.21 7.32
CA LYS A 366 -48.31 46.48 7.79
C LYS A 366 -49.60 47.16 7.31
N PRO A 367 -50.67 46.42 7.03
CA PRO A 367 -52.03 46.91 7.19
C PRO A 367 -52.67 46.39 8.49
N GLN A 368 -53.56 47.23 8.99
CA GLN A 368 -54.30 47.17 10.25
C GLN A 368 -55.41 46.09 10.21
N GLY A 369 -55.78 45.62 11.40
CA GLY A 369 -56.86 44.69 11.61
C GLY A 369 -58.25 45.30 11.39
N ALA A 370 -59.18 44.44 11.01
CA ALA A 370 -60.61 44.69 11.09
C ALA A 370 -61.24 43.62 11.99
N ASP A 371 -62.04 44.14 12.91
CA ASP A 371 -62.84 43.47 13.93
C ASP A 371 -64.01 42.68 13.30
N GLY A 372 -64.48 41.63 13.99
CA GLY A 372 -65.56 40.78 13.49
C GLY A 372 -65.82 39.53 14.34
N ARG A 373 -66.47 39.73 15.49
CA ARG A 373 -67.10 38.66 16.31
C ARG A 373 -68.09 37.83 15.47
N LEU A 374 -68.21 36.52 15.78
CA LEU A 374 -69.44 35.83 16.23
C LEU A 374 -69.28 34.29 16.23
N ARG A 375 -69.56 33.69 17.41
CA ARG A 375 -70.26 32.41 17.75
C ARG A 375 -69.82 31.09 17.07
N GLU A 376 -69.33 30.09 17.80
CA GLU A 376 -70.03 29.06 18.63
C GLU A 376 -70.82 28.00 17.82
N GLU A 377 -70.30 26.75 17.78
CA GLU A 377 -70.99 25.43 17.78
C GLU A 377 -69.94 24.34 17.37
N GLN A 378 -69.36 23.54 18.26
CA GLN A 378 -69.83 22.24 18.82
C GLN A 378 -70.36 21.19 17.80
N ARG A 379 -69.53 20.17 17.47
CA ARG A 379 -69.70 18.71 17.73
C ARG A 379 -69.12 17.81 16.61
N GLN A 380 -68.41 16.76 17.07
CA GLN A 380 -68.40 15.35 16.63
C GLN A 380 -68.89 15.08 15.19
N ILE A 381 -68.11 14.48 14.29
CA ILE A 381 -67.51 13.13 14.28
C ILE A 381 -66.25 13.13 13.42
#